data_AF-K2K0D3-F1
#
_entry.id   AF-K2K0D3-F1
#
_cell.length_a   1.000
_cell.length_b   1.000
_cell.length_c   1.000
_cell.angle_alpha   90.00
_cell.angle_beta   90.00
_cell.angle_gamma   90.00
#
_symmetry.space_group_name_H-M   'P 1'
#
loop_
_entity.id
_entity.type
_entity.pdbx_description
1 polymer ?
#
loop_
_entity_poly.entity_id
_entity_poly.type
_entity_poly.pdbx_seq_one_letter_code
_entity_poly.pdbx_strand_id
1 'polypeptide(L)'
;MVNGEIKKIGGSQADGGIKSTLNIYKDGGVKGRPSIRSFGVWYFLYHTILTGAKIEFYMIYQPNFETQVKGLFGFCAIKDASISYKLLEQACLTDYRNNSNDALPEWNVQEQGKDWPNDIKDEHANITQKAQNREKAVHRKAINKPSGTLKD
;
A
#
# COMPACT_ATOMS: atom_id res chain seq x y z
N MET A 1 7.08 6.05 13.09
CA MET A 1 8.31 6.29 13.86
C MET A 1 8.63 5.06 14.69
N VAL A 2 9.91 4.84 14.99
CA VAL A 2 10.41 3.79 15.89
C VAL A 2 11.31 4.46 16.91
N ASN A 3 10.96 4.37 18.19
CA ASN A 3 11.70 5.01 19.29
C ASN A 3 12.00 6.51 19.04
N GLY A 4 11.03 7.24 18.49
CA GLY A 4 11.17 8.66 18.16
C GLY A 4 11.80 8.97 16.80
N GLU A 5 12.31 7.97 16.06
CA GLU A 5 12.92 8.19 14.74
C GLU A 5 11.92 7.95 13.59
N ILE A 6 11.93 8.83 12.58
CA ILE A 6 11.15 8.65 11.36
C ILE A 6 11.82 7.58 10.49
N LYS A 7 11.20 6.39 10.44
CA LYS A 7 11.69 5.27 9.62
C LYS A 7 11.05 5.18 8.23
N LYS A 8 9.81 5.67 8.04
CA LYS A 8 9.08 5.63 6.77
C LYS A 8 8.19 6.86 6.62
N ILE A 9 8.16 7.43 5.42
CA ILE A 9 7.14 8.37 4.96
C ILE A 9 6.39 7.72 3.78
N GLY A 10 5.07 7.74 3.80
CA GLY A 10 4.22 7.18 2.75
C GLY A 10 2.82 7.77 2.84
N GLY A 11 1.97 7.51 1.84
CA GLY A 11 0.59 7.97 1.84
C GLY A 11 -0.42 6.88 1.49
N SER A 12 -1.70 7.23 1.65
CA SER A 12 -2.84 6.37 1.34
C SER A 12 -3.99 7.18 0.74
N GLN A 13 -4.66 6.56 -0.22
CA GLN A 13 -5.98 6.96 -0.72
C GLN A 13 -6.94 5.76 -0.68
N ALA A 14 -6.72 4.80 0.23
CA ALA A 14 -7.63 3.68 0.39
C ALA A 14 -9.00 4.17 0.90
N ASP A 15 -10.09 3.57 0.42
CA ASP A 15 -11.47 3.97 0.79
C ASP A 15 -11.73 3.90 2.31
N GLY A 16 -11.04 3.02 3.03
CA GLY A 16 -11.08 2.95 4.50
C GLY A 16 -10.00 3.77 5.21
N GLY A 17 -9.40 4.73 4.49
CA GLY A 17 -8.32 5.60 4.94
C GLY A 17 -7.12 4.84 5.51
N ILE A 18 -6.48 5.45 6.50
CA ILE A 18 -5.30 4.89 7.17
C ILE A 18 -5.60 3.54 7.83
N LYS A 19 -6.82 3.32 8.33
CA LYS A 19 -7.19 2.06 8.98
C LYS A 19 -7.11 0.89 8.01
N SER A 20 -7.59 1.09 6.78
CA SER A 20 -7.46 0.10 5.71
C SER A 20 -6.00 -0.14 5.34
N THR A 21 -5.19 0.92 5.26
CA THR A 21 -3.75 0.81 4.99
C THR A 21 -3.01 0.04 6.07
N LEU A 22 -3.28 0.33 7.34
CA LEU A 22 -2.64 -0.36 8.47
C LEU A 22 -3.09 -1.81 8.59
N ASN A 23 -4.32 -2.15 8.16
CA ASN A 23 -4.78 -3.53 8.16
C ASN A 23 -3.90 -4.46 7.31
N ILE A 24 -3.33 -3.97 6.20
CA ILE A 24 -2.40 -4.76 5.37
C ILE A 24 -1.15 -5.16 6.18
N TYR A 25 -0.71 -4.32 7.11
CA TYR A 25 0.44 -4.60 7.97
C TYR A 25 0.08 -5.47 9.20
N LYS A 26 -1.18 -5.85 9.41
CA LYS A 26 -1.54 -6.75 10.52
C LYS A 26 -1.16 -8.20 10.23
N ASP A 27 -1.29 -8.63 8.98
CA ASP A 27 -0.93 -9.98 8.56
C ASP A 27 0.09 -9.99 7.42
N GLY A 28 0.68 -8.83 7.09
CA GLY A 28 1.63 -8.66 5.99
C GLY A 28 1.08 -8.93 4.60
N GLY A 29 -0.25 -9.06 4.49
CA GLY A 29 -0.88 -9.56 3.27
C GLY A 29 -0.45 -10.98 2.92
N VAL A 30 0.13 -11.76 3.84
CA VAL A 30 0.66 -13.13 3.58
C VAL A 30 -0.43 -14.15 3.24
N LYS A 31 -1.69 -13.78 3.48
CA LYS A 31 -2.86 -14.53 3.01
C LYS A 31 -3.09 -14.37 1.52
N GLY A 32 -2.62 -13.27 0.91
CA GLY A 32 -2.61 -13.02 -0.53
C GLY A 32 -1.23 -13.21 -1.16
N ARG A 33 -0.93 -12.38 -2.17
CA ARG A 33 0.37 -12.32 -2.87
C ARG A 33 0.89 -10.87 -2.81
N PRO A 34 1.48 -10.45 -1.68
CA PRO A 34 1.92 -9.07 -1.52
C PRO A 34 3.10 -8.78 -2.46
N SER A 35 3.23 -7.54 -2.91
CA SER A 35 4.48 -7.08 -3.53
C SER A 35 5.62 -7.11 -2.51
N ILE A 36 6.86 -7.21 -2.97
CA ILE A 36 8.03 -7.13 -2.07
C ILE A 36 8.04 -5.84 -1.25
N ARG A 37 7.50 -4.74 -1.79
CA ARG A 37 7.39 -3.45 -1.08
C ARG A 37 6.47 -3.55 0.12
N SER A 38 5.26 -4.09 -0.08
CA SER A 38 4.27 -4.27 0.98
C SER A 38 4.78 -5.24 2.03
N PHE A 39 5.38 -6.35 1.58
CA PHE A 39 5.95 -7.36 2.45
C PHE A 39 7.14 -6.83 3.26
N GLY A 40 8.08 -6.10 2.63
CA GLY A 40 9.26 -5.58 3.31
C GLY A 40 8.94 -4.55 4.38
N VAL A 41 7.97 -3.65 4.14
CA VAL A 41 7.51 -2.71 5.19
C VAL A 41 6.83 -3.46 6.34
N TRP A 42 6.03 -4.49 6.04
CA TRP A 42 5.48 -5.36 7.07
C TRP A 42 6.59 -6.07 7.88
N TYR A 43 7.60 -6.59 7.20
CA TYR A 43 8.72 -7.30 7.82
C TYR A 43 9.46 -6.38 8.81
N PHE A 44 9.81 -5.17 8.38
CA PHE A 44 10.42 -4.18 9.26
C PHE A 44 9.56 -3.88 10.48
N LEU A 45 8.25 -3.67 10.30
CA LEU A 45 7.33 -3.44 11.41
C LEU A 45 7.28 -4.64 12.37
N TYR A 46 7.10 -5.85 11.83
CA TYR A 46 7.00 -7.08 12.62
C TYR A 46 8.24 -7.31 13.48
N HIS A 47 9.43 -7.28 12.87
CA HIS A 47 10.68 -7.47 13.59
C HIS A 47 10.96 -6.35 14.58
N THR A 48 10.55 -5.11 14.29
CA THR A 48 10.65 -3.99 15.24
C THR A 48 9.74 -4.18 16.45
N ILE A 49 8.54 -4.75 16.28
CA ILE A 49 7.65 -5.06 17.41
C ILE A 49 8.30 -6.11 18.31
N LEU A 50 8.94 -7.12 17.73
CA LEU A 50 9.59 -8.20 18.48
C LEU A 50 10.75 -7.74 19.37
N THR A 51 11.41 -6.63 19.04
CA THR A 51 12.46 -6.05 19.89
C THR A 51 11.91 -5.26 21.08
N GLY A 52 10.58 -5.09 21.18
CA GLY A 52 9.95 -4.26 22.20
C GLY A 52 10.06 -2.76 21.94
N ALA A 53 10.45 -2.35 20.73
CA ALA A 53 10.53 -0.95 20.36
C ALA A 53 9.14 -0.28 20.30
N LYS A 54 9.10 1.01 20.65
CA LYS A 54 7.88 1.82 20.56
C LYS A 54 7.63 2.23 19.12
N ILE A 55 6.47 1.87 18.57
CA ILE A 55 6.05 2.24 17.21
C ILE A 55 4.91 3.24 17.28
N GLU A 56 5.05 4.34 16.53
CA GLU A 56 4.06 5.42 16.49
C GLU A 56 3.74 5.79 15.04
N PHE A 57 2.45 6.01 14.75
CA PHE A 57 1.97 6.44 13.44
C PHE A 57 1.47 7.88 13.54
N TYR A 58 2.00 8.75 12.70
CA TYR A 58 1.59 10.16 12.59
C TYR A 58 0.99 10.38 11.22
N MET A 59 0.00 11.26 11.15
CA MET A 59 -0.81 11.47 9.96
C MET A 59 -0.96 12.96 9.71
N ILE A 60 -0.75 13.33 8.45
CA ILE A 60 -1.03 14.67 7.93
C ILE A 60 -2.16 14.50 6.93
N TYR A 61 -3.12 15.42 6.98
CA TYR A 61 -4.28 15.43 6.10
C TYR A 61 -4.32 16.76 5.36
N GLN A 62 -4.81 16.72 4.13
CA GLN A 62 -5.16 17.92 3.38
C GLN A 62 -6.67 17.94 3.19
N PRO A 63 -7.34 19.09 3.43
CA PRO A 63 -8.76 19.23 3.14
C PRO A 63 -9.06 18.94 1.67
N ASN A 64 -10.21 18.30 1.44
CA ASN A 64 -10.77 18.20 0.11
C ASN A 64 -11.27 19.57 -0.37
N PHE A 65 -11.43 19.71 -1.68
CA PHE A 65 -11.79 20.97 -2.31
C PHE A 65 -12.75 20.76 -3.48
N GLU A 66 -13.50 21.81 -3.79
CA GLU A 66 -14.37 21.84 -4.97
C GLU A 66 -13.55 22.25 -6.20
N THR A 67 -13.71 21.53 -7.31
CA THR A 67 -13.00 21.82 -8.56
C THR A 67 -13.74 21.29 -9.79
N GLN A 68 -13.26 21.66 -10.98
CA GLN A 68 -13.68 21.06 -12.24
C GLN A 68 -12.58 20.15 -12.79
N VAL A 69 -12.95 18.90 -13.10
CA VAL A 69 -12.02 17.91 -13.66
C VAL A 69 -12.42 17.61 -15.09
N LYS A 70 -11.44 17.58 -15.99
CA LYS A 70 -11.64 17.22 -17.40
C LYS A 70 -11.97 15.72 -17.53
N GLY A 71 -13.18 15.43 -17.98
CA GLY A 71 -13.61 14.12 -18.42
C GLY A 71 -13.49 13.95 -19.94
N LEU A 72 -13.93 12.80 -20.45
CA LEU A 72 -13.82 12.44 -21.87
C LEU A 72 -14.56 13.40 -22.81
N PHE A 73 -15.69 13.96 -22.37
CA PHE A 73 -16.59 14.77 -23.20
C PHE A 73 -16.82 16.19 -22.65
N GLY A 74 -16.09 16.61 -21.63
CA GLY A 74 -16.28 17.92 -21.00
C GLY A 74 -15.77 17.95 -19.57
N PHE A 75 -16.03 19.04 -18.86
CA PHE A 75 -15.68 19.18 -17.46
C PHE A 75 -16.80 18.69 -16.55
N CYS A 76 -16.41 18.06 -15.43
CA CYS A 76 -17.30 17.65 -14.36
C CYS A 76 -16.95 18.41 -13.08
N ALA A 77 -17.96 18.98 -12.42
CA ALA A 77 -17.78 19.59 -11.11
C ALA A 77 -17.71 18.51 -10.03
N ILE A 78 -16.64 18.52 -9.24
CA ILE A 78 -16.39 17.60 -8.14
C ILE A 78 -16.33 18.43 -6.85
N LYS A 79 -17.26 18.19 -5.92
CA LYS A 79 -17.35 18.96 -4.65
C LYS A 79 -16.36 18.51 -3.58
N ASP A 80 -15.92 17.27 -3.66
CA ASP A 80 -15.08 16.63 -2.63
C ASP A 80 -13.84 16.01 -3.28
N ALA A 81 -13.13 16.80 -4.09
CA ALA A 81 -11.90 16.33 -4.71
C ALA A 81 -10.78 16.30 -3.66
N SER A 82 -9.99 15.24 -3.66
CA SER A 82 -8.74 15.17 -2.92
C SER A 82 -7.57 15.27 -3.90
N ILE A 83 -6.46 15.87 -3.45
CA ILE A 83 -5.21 15.72 -4.22
C ILE A 83 -4.68 14.29 -4.05
N SER A 84 -3.90 13.83 -5.03
CA SER A 84 -3.22 12.53 -4.90
C SER A 84 -2.36 12.50 -3.64
N TYR A 85 -2.42 11.40 -2.87
CA TYR A 85 -1.52 11.23 -1.73
C TYR A 85 -0.04 11.31 -2.13
N LYS A 86 0.27 11.04 -3.40
CA LYS A 86 1.63 11.15 -3.92
C LYS A 86 2.16 12.58 -3.84
N LEU A 87 1.32 13.59 -3.98
CA LEU A 87 1.75 14.98 -3.84
C LEU A 87 2.08 15.30 -2.37
N LEU A 88 1.25 14.87 -1.42
CA LEU A 88 1.57 15.02 0.01
C LEU A 88 2.82 14.23 0.41
N GLU A 89 2.93 12.99 -0.06
CA GLU A 89 4.09 12.13 0.20
C GLU A 89 5.36 12.79 -0.32
N GLN A 90 5.36 13.33 -1.55
CA GLN A 90 6.52 14.04 -2.10
C GLN A 90 6.86 15.30 -1.29
N ALA A 91 5.87 16.11 -0.91
CA ALA A 91 6.12 17.29 -0.07
C ALA A 91 6.79 16.90 1.26
N CYS A 92 6.28 15.86 1.94
CA CYS A 92 6.85 15.38 3.19
C CYS A 92 8.26 14.81 3.01
N LEU A 93 8.52 14.09 1.91
CA LEU A 93 9.85 13.56 1.60
C LEU A 93 10.84 14.69 1.30
N THR A 94 10.43 15.72 0.55
CA THR A 94 11.24 16.91 0.29
C THR A 94 11.58 17.64 1.59
N ASP A 95 10.58 17.89 2.45
CA ASP A 95 10.81 18.51 3.75
C ASP A 95 11.77 17.68 4.61
N TYR A 96 11.61 16.36 4.63
CA TYR A 96 12.53 15.48 5.36
C TYR A 96 13.96 15.59 4.83
N ARG A 97 14.16 15.52 3.50
CA ARG A 97 15.49 15.62 2.87
C ARG A 97 16.18 16.95 3.18
N ASN A 98 15.44 18.04 3.11
CA ASN A 98 15.94 19.38 3.42
C ASN A 98 16.45 19.49 4.87
N ASN A 99 15.94 18.66 5.78
CA ASN A 99 16.30 18.65 7.20
C ASN A 99 17.19 17.46 7.61
N SER A 100 17.57 16.58 6.67
CA SER A 100 18.24 15.30 6.96
C SER A 100 19.44 15.04 6.07
N ASN A 101 20.19 16.09 5.70
CA ASN A 101 21.35 15.99 4.78
C ASN A 101 21.01 15.25 3.49
N ASP A 102 19.87 15.58 2.89
CA ASP A 102 19.37 14.98 1.65
C ASP A 102 19.02 13.48 1.72
N ALA A 103 19.09 12.88 2.92
CA ALA A 103 18.73 11.48 3.15
C ALA A 103 17.22 11.26 3.16
N LEU A 104 16.80 10.05 2.82
CA LEU A 104 15.43 9.56 2.97
C LEU A 104 15.30 8.68 4.23
N PRO A 105 14.08 8.49 4.76
CA PRO A 105 13.87 7.57 5.86
C PRO A 105 14.31 6.14 5.49
N GLU A 106 14.90 5.43 6.44
CA GLU A 106 15.54 4.13 6.24
C GLU A 106 14.66 3.11 5.49
N TRP A 107 13.38 3.03 5.81
CA TRP A 107 12.43 2.07 5.23
C TRP A 107 11.79 2.55 3.91
N ASN A 108 12.12 3.74 3.41
CA ASN A 108 11.82 4.17 2.05
C ASN A 108 12.82 3.53 1.05
N VAL A 109 12.98 2.20 1.11
CA VAL A 109 14.02 1.44 0.38
C VAL A 109 13.91 1.67 -1.13
N GLN A 110 12.69 1.60 -1.67
CA GLN A 110 12.46 1.81 -3.09
C GLN A 110 12.74 3.25 -3.52
N GLU A 111 12.30 4.24 -2.74
CA GLU A 111 12.55 5.65 -3.08
C GLU A 111 14.04 6.03 -2.95
N GLN A 112 14.80 5.28 -2.14
CA GLN A 112 16.27 5.38 -2.08
C GLN A 112 16.99 4.67 -3.25
N GLY A 113 16.28 3.94 -4.11
CA GLY A 113 16.90 3.10 -5.15
C GLY A 113 17.73 1.94 -4.60
N LYS A 114 17.50 1.56 -3.34
CA LYS A 114 18.19 0.44 -2.68
C LYS A 114 17.51 -0.88 -3.00
N ASP A 115 18.28 -1.95 -2.98
CA ASP A 115 17.73 -3.31 -3.00
C ASP A 115 17.18 -3.67 -1.61
N TRP A 116 16.19 -4.56 -1.58
CA TRP A 116 15.68 -5.08 -0.33
C TRP A 116 16.69 -6.02 0.34
N PRO A 117 16.79 -6.02 1.68
CA PRO A 117 17.57 -7.00 2.43
C PRO A 117 17.31 -8.45 1.98
N ASN A 118 18.35 -9.30 2.01
CA ASN A 118 18.28 -10.68 1.50
C ASN A 118 17.28 -11.55 2.27
N ASP A 119 17.24 -11.43 3.59
CA ASP A 119 16.25 -12.07 4.46
C ASP A 119 14.81 -11.74 4.03
N ILE A 120 14.53 -10.47 3.71
CA ILE A 120 13.21 -10.04 3.19
C ILE A 120 12.92 -10.67 1.83
N LYS A 121 13.91 -10.68 0.92
CA LYS A 121 13.75 -11.30 -0.41
C LYS A 121 13.47 -12.81 -0.31
N ASP A 122 14.21 -13.50 0.55
CA ASP A 122 14.09 -14.94 0.76
C ASP A 122 12.74 -15.31 1.38
N GLU A 123 12.29 -14.57 2.40
CA GLU A 123 10.96 -14.79 2.99
C GLU A 123 9.83 -14.45 2.01
N HIS A 124 9.96 -13.38 1.24
CA HIS A 124 8.99 -13.01 0.21
C HIS A 124 8.86 -14.09 -0.87
N ALA A 125 9.98 -14.63 -1.33
CA ALA A 125 10.02 -15.74 -2.28
C ALA A 125 9.33 -16.99 -1.70
N ASN A 126 9.61 -17.33 -0.44
CA ASN A 126 9.00 -18.46 0.25
C ASN A 126 7.47 -18.32 0.37
N ILE A 127 6.97 -17.14 0.72
CA ILE A 127 5.53 -16.88 0.82
C ILE A 127 4.87 -16.97 -0.56
N THR A 128 5.53 -16.43 -1.59
CA THR A 128 5.04 -16.48 -2.97
C THR A 128 4.95 -17.92 -3.47
N GLN A 129 5.98 -18.74 -3.22
CA GLN A 129 6.00 -20.16 -3.58
C GLN A 129 4.88 -20.92 -2.87
N LYS A 130 4.70 -20.71 -1.56
CA LYS A 130 3.59 -21.30 -0.80
C LYS A 130 2.24 -20.90 -1.39
N ALA A 131 2.05 -19.63 -1.75
CA ALA A 131 0.80 -19.14 -2.35
C ALA A 131 0.56 -19.63 -3.79
N GLN A 132 1.59 -20.09 -4.50
CA GLN A 132 1.44 -20.78 -5.78
C GLN A 132 0.92 -22.22 -5.59
N ASN A 133 1.38 -22.89 -4.54
CA ASN A 133 1.06 -24.29 -4.27
C ASN A 133 -0.24 -24.51 -3.47
N ARG A 134 -0.89 -23.44 -2.99
CA ARG A 134 -2.19 -23.55 -2.29
C ARG A 134 -3.28 -24.01 -3.26
N GLU A 135 -4.08 -25.00 -2.84
CA GLU A 135 -5.27 -25.43 -3.58
C GLU A 135 -6.24 -24.26 -3.77
N LYS A 136 -6.68 -24.07 -5.02
CA LYS A 136 -7.62 -23.00 -5.36
C LYS A 136 -9.05 -23.48 -5.08
N ALA A 137 -9.76 -22.78 -4.20
CA ALA A 137 -11.21 -22.93 -4.10
C ALA A 137 -11.87 -22.41 -5.40
N VAL A 138 -12.32 -23.32 -6.27
CA VAL A 138 -13.01 -22.96 -7.51
C VAL A 138 -14.49 -22.71 -7.19
N HIS A 139 -14.86 -21.44 -6.99
CA HIS A 139 -16.27 -21.04 -6.88
C HIS A 139 -16.84 -20.64 -8.25
N ARG A 140 -16.84 -21.55 -9.22
CA ARG A 140 -17.59 -21.35 -10.46
C ARG A 140 -18.98 -21.95 -10.29
N LYS A 141 -20.02 -21.11 -10.26
CA LYS A 141 -21.39 -21.60 -10.47
C LYS A 141 -21.51 -22.01 -11.94
N ALA A 142 -22.02 -23.22 -12.19
CA ALA A 142 -22.33 -23.65 -13.55
C ALA A 142 -23.34 -22.69 -14.18
N ILE A 143 -23.03 -22.20 -15.38
CA ILE A 143 -24.00 -21.48 -16.20
C ILE A 143 -24.99 -22.53 -16.69
N ASN A 144 -26.24 -22.47 -16.24
CA ASN A 144 -27.31 -23.30 -16.79
C ASN A 144 -27.43 -22.97 -18.29
N LYS A 145 -27.37 -24.01 -19.13
CA LYS A 145 -27.54 -23.88 -20.59
C LYS A 145 -28.83 -23.10 -20.88
N PRO A 146 -28.81 -22.14 -21.82
CA PRO A 146 -30.04 -21.48 -22.24
C PRO A 146 -30.98 -22.51 -22.88
N SER A 147 -32.13 -22.74 -22.25
CA SER A 147 -33.24 -23.48 -22.83
C SER A 147 -33.97 -22.56 -23.80
N GLY A 148 -33.51 -22.53 -25.05
CA GLY A 148 -34.18 -21.81 -26.12
C GLY A 148 -34.17 -22.66 -27.38
N THR A 149 -35.20 -23.48 -27.55
CA THR A 149 -35.59 -23.98 -28.87
C THR A 149 -35.93 -22.77 -29.74
N LEU A 150 -35.10 -22.50 -30.74
CA LEU A 150 -35.47 -21.69 -31.89
C LEU A 150 -36.71 -22.35 -32.50
N LYS A 151 -37.82 -21.59 -32.58
CA LYS A 151 -38.93 -21.96 -33.44
C LYS A 151 -38.61 -21.41 -34.82
N ASP A 152 -38.61 -22.30 -35.80
CA ASP A 152 -38.52 -22.00 -37.23
C ASP A 152 -39.70 -21.14 -37.70
#